data_AF-A0A2N1M5C4-F1
#
_entry.id   AF-A0A2N1M5C4-F1
#
_cell.length_a   1.000
_cell.length_b   1.000
_cell.length_c   1.000
_cell.angle_alpha   90.00
_cell.angle_beta   90.00
_cell.angle_gamma   90.00
#
_symmetry.space_group_name_H-M   'P 1'
#
loop_
_entity.id
_entity.type
_entity.pdbx_description
1 polymer ?
#
loop_
_entity_poly.entity_id
_entity_poly.type
_entity_poly.pdbx_seq_one_letter_code
_entity_poly.pdbx_strand_id
1 'polypeptide(L)'
;MSDIYDELEEIKRRHEIEKHNESREEYQVDPSCLKCYRTDEIEIRDWFKRFWKIFQKVILEAMNYNRNTYTKLMEYIVLTRKDGEESYPSSKKKKNKEFEKIKKEEEKLLDIVVRSIRYRNKSDYRKIGIISVIKVICEHYIFSEDNEFILDDQTEENLLGNKELLTYRYIIEDDELDIRFAKFEEWLEEIELVTIKNKGYGTMRNFKEILHLEENIAEEENREKIKKFQKSITYQWWDGNKYPKPWMNDDLTDKIIEKIVETKGFVEEQSDVGELESSDDVRESNSNEGDEHIERIYRNY
;
A
#
# COMPACT_ATOMS: atom_id res chain seq x y z
N MET A 1 8.90 -12.26 5.76
CA MET A 1 9.65 -11.32 6.62
C MET A 1 8.80 -10.08 6.82
N SER A 2 8.35 -9.82 8.04
CA SER A 2 7.76 -8.54 8.41
C SER A 2 8.87 -7.55 8.73
N ASP A 3 8.92 -6.45 8.00
CA ASP A 3 9.84 -5.32 8.16
C ASP A 3 9.42 -4.34 9.28
N ILE A 4 8.25 -4.56 9.88
CA ILE A 4 7.69 -3.68 10.94
C ILE A 4 7.60 -4.35 12.32
N TYR A 5 7.70 -5.68 12.41
CA TYR A 5 7.41 -6.41 13.65
C TYR A 5 8.32 -6.00 14.83
N ASP A 6 9.62 -5.92 14.59
CA ASP A 6 10.60 -5.63 15.64
C ASP A 6 10.46 -4.17 16.15
N GLU A 7 10.14 -3.23 15.26
CA GLU A 7 9.81 -1.83 15.61
C GLU A 7 8.54 -1.77 16.48
N LEU A 8 7.48 -2.46 16.06
CA LEU A 8 6.20 -2.48 16.78
C LEU A 8 6.31 -3.10 18.18
N GLU A 9 7.08 -4.17 18.35
CA GLU A 9 7.26 -4.80 19.65
C GLU A 9 8.01 -3.88 20.64
N GLU A 10 8.98 -3.09 20.15
CA GLU A 10 9.67 -2.11 20.98
C GLU A 10 8.77 -0.91 21.33
N ILE A 11 7.98 -0.40 20.38
CA ILE A 11 6.97 0.64 20.62
C ILE A 11 6.00 0.19 21.72
N LYS A 12 5.45 -1.03 21.58
CA LYS A 12 4.53 -1.63 22.55
C LYS A 12 5.17 -1.80 23.93
N ARG A 13 6.42 -2.27 24.00
CA ARG A 13 7.15 -2.45 25.26
C ARG A 13 7.33 -1.12 25.98
N ARG A 14 7.76 -0.07 25.28
CA ARG A 14 7.92 1.28 25.84
C ARG A 14 6.59 1.87 26.28
N HIS A 15 5.55 1.78 25.45
CA HIS A 15 4.22 2.26 25.78
C HIS A 15 3.65 1.62 27.05
N GLU A 16 3.77 0.29 27.19
CA GLU A 16 3.27 -0.42 28.37
C GLU A 16 3.98 0.05 29.65
N ILE A 17 5.29 0.30 29.59
CA ILE A 17 6.07 0.79 30.74
C ILE A 17 5.69 2.24 31.04
N GLU A 18 5.82 3.13 30.06
CA GLU A 18 5.73 4.57 30.25
C GLU A 18 4.30 5.02 30.57
N LYS A 19 3.30 4.53 29.81
CA LYS A 19 1.90 4.92 29.99
C LYS A 19 1.20 4.14 31.10
N HIS A 20 1.31 2.81 31.07
CA HIS A 20 0.47 1.96 31.93
C HIS A 20 1.10 1.60 33.28
N ASN A 21 2.42 1.45 33.35
CA ASN A 21 3.08 1.09 34.61
C ASN A 21 3.58 2.32 35.38
N GLU A 22 4.16 3.30 34.69
CA GLU A 22 4.77 4.49 35.30
C GLU A 22 3.88 5.74 35.23
N SER A 23 2.82 5.71 34.42
CA SER A 23 1.87 6.83 34.25
C SER A 23 2.56 8.17 33.95
N ARG A 24 3.56 8.14 33.06
CA ARG A 24 4.25 9.34 32.59
C ARG A 24 3.29 10.24 31.80
N GLU A 25 3.50 11.55 31.90
CA GLU A 25 2.77 12.53 31.08
C GLU A 25 3.20 12.47 29.61
N GLU A 26 4.50 12.31 29.35
CA GLU A 26 5.07 12.09 28.03
C GLU A 26 5.47 10.62 27.87
N TYR A 27 4.95 9.95 26.83
CA TYR A 27 5.17 8.53 26.58
C TYR A 27 5.14 8.20 25.09
N GLN A 28 5.82 7.12 24.72
CA GLN A 28 5.72 6.54 23.39
C GLN A 28 4.30 6.02 23.15
N VAL A 29 3.63 6.49 22.09
CA VAL A 29 2.30 6.00 21.70
C VAL A 29 2.40 4.66 20.96
N ASP A 30 1.57 3.69 21.35
CA ASP A 30 1.37 2.40 20.67
C ASP A 30 -0.05 2.35 20.07
N PRO A 31 -0.19 2.45 18.73
CA PRO A 31 -1.50 2.43 18.08
C PRO A 31 -2.22 1.07 18.20
N SER A 32 -1.53 0.01 18.63
CA SER A 32 -2.07 -1.35 18.83
C SER A 32 -2.53 -1.62 20.27
N CYS A 33 -2.44 -0.63 21.16
CA CYS A 33 -2.74 -0.83 22.58
C CYS A 33 -4.24 -1.09 22.84
N LEU A 34 -4.57 -2.30 23.31
CA LEU A 34 -5.97 -2.68 23.60
C LEU A 34 -6.56 -1.98 24.82
N LYS A 35 -5.72 -1.46 25.72
CA LYS A 35 -6.18 -0.69 26.90
C LYS A 35 -6.56 0.73 26.52
N CYS A 36 -5.82 1.33 25.57
CA CYS A 36 -6.06 2.70 25.11
C CYS A 36 -7.18 2.77 24.07
N TYR A 37 -7.29 1.76 23.20
CA TYR A 37 -8.18 1.78 22.05
C TYR A 37 -9.19 0.64 22.15
N ARG A 38 -10.02 0.66 23.18
CA ARG A 38 -10.91 -0.47 23.48
C ARG A 38 -12.05 -0.56 22.47
N THR A 39 -12.41 -1.78 22.08
CA THR A 39 -13.49 -2.03 21.11
C THR A 39 -14.88 -2.06 21.72
N ASP A 40 -15.00 -2.14 23.04
CA ASP A 40 -16.29 -2.10 23.74
C ASP A 40 -16.90 -0.69 23.78
N GLU A 41 -16.12 0.32 23.40
CA GLU A 41 -16.55 1.70 23.23
C GLU A 41 -17.24 1.96 21.88
N ILE A 42 -17.25 1.01 20.94
CA ILE A 42 -17.81 1.20 19.60
C ILE A 42 -18.65 0.00 19.15
N GLU A 43 -19.64 0.25 18.28
CA GLU A 43 -20.39 -0.82 17.63
C GLU A 43 -19.60 -1.40 16.43
N ILE A 44 -19.03 -2.60 16.62
CA ILE A 44 -18.37 -3.34 15.53
C ILE A 44 -19.41 -3.96 14.61
N ARG A 45 -19.56 -3.35 13.43
CA ARG A 45 -20.45 -3.82 12.37
C ARG A 45 -20.01 -5.16 11.78
N ASP A 46 -20.97 -5.90 11.23
CA ASP A 46 -20.74 -7.25 10.70
C ASP A 46 -19.76 -7.31 9.53
N TRP A 47 -19.67 -6.23 8.75
CA TRP A 47 -18.71 -6.15 7.64
C TRP A 47 -17.26 -6.28 8.14
N PHE A 48 -16.94 -5.66 9.28
CA PHE A 48 -15.60 -5.71 9.83
C PHE A 48 -15.26 -7.10 10.36
N LYS A 49 -16.21 -7.78 11.03
CA LYS A 49 -16.01 -9.16 11.51
C LYS A 49 -15.69 -10.12 10.36
N ARG A 50 -16.35 -9.91 9.23
CA ARG A 50 -16.14 -10.67 7.99
C ARG A 50 -14.79 -10.36 7.36
N PHE A 51 -14.45 -9.08 7.20
CA PHE A 51 -13.11 -8.62 6.79
C PHE A 51 -12.03 -9.28 7.66
N TRP A 52 -12.16 -9.19 8.98
CA TRP A 52 -11.19 -9.69 9.95
C TRP A 52 -11.01 -11.20 9.84
N LYS A 53 -12.09 -11.95 9.65
CA LYS A 53 -12.05 -13.41 9.46
C LYS A 53 -11.23 -13.80 8.23
N ILE A 54 -11.36 -13.09 7.11
CA ILE A 54 -10.61 -13.36 5.88
C ILE A 54 -9.16 -12.93 6.05
N PHE A 55 -8.95 -11.73 6.59
CA PHE A 55 -7.62 -11.19 6.85
C PHE A 55 -6.80 -12.15 7.71
N GLN A 56 -7.37 -12.70 8.79
CA GLN A 56 -6.71 -13.69 9.64
C GLN A 56 -6.42 -15.03 8.96
N LYS A 57 -7.14 -15.40 7.88
CA LYS A 57 -6.83 -16.61 7.10
C LYS A 57 -5.59 -16.43 6.23
N VAL A 58 -5.32 -15.20 5.78
CA VAL A 58 -4.16 -14.87 4.94
C VAL A 58 -2.97 -14.47 5.81
N ILE A 59 -3.18 -13.59 6.77
CA ILE A 59 -2.20 -13.11 7.75
C ILE A 59 -2.43 -13.84 9.07
N LEU A 60 -1.94 -15.08 9.14
CA LEU A 60 -2.15 -15.98 10.28
C LEU A 60 -1.63 -15.42 11.61
N GLU A 61 -0.66 -14.51 11.55
CA GLU A 61 -0.06 -13.88 12.73
C GLU A 61 -0.92 -12.76 13.31
N ALA A 62 -1.93 -12.26 12.58
CA ALA A 62 -2.83 -11.21 13.05
C ALA A 62 -3.72 -11.74 14.18
N MET A 63 -3.47 -11.26 15.40
CA MET A 63 -4.08 -11.79 16.63
C MET A 63 -5.32 -11.00 17.02
N ASN A 64 -5.22 -9.68 17.13
CA ASN A 64 -6.31 -8.81 17.57
C ASN A 64 -6.31 -7.50 16.79
N TYR A 65 -7.48 -6.90 16.70
CA TYR A 65 -7.71 -5.52 16.28
C TYR A 65 -8.15 -4.67 17.47
N ASN A 66 -8.14 -3.36 17.30
CA ASN A 66 -8.61 -2.42 18.30
C ASN A 66 -9.49 -1.34 17.64
N ARG A 67 -9.89 -0.33 18.42
CA ARG A 67 -10.72 0.77 17.91
C ARG A 67 -10.06 1.52 16.75
N ASN A 68 -8.74 1.75 16.79
CA ASN A 68 -8.00 2.39 15.70
C ASN A 68 -8.06 1.57 14.42
N THR A 69 -7.86 0.25 14.51
CA THR A 69 -7.94 -0.63 13.33
C THR A 69 -9.29 -0.51 12.65
N TYR A 70 -10.38 -0.54 13.42
CA TYR A 70 -11.73 -0.43 12.89
C TYR A 70 -11.99 0.95 12.25
N THR A 71 -11.74 2.02 13.00
CA THR A 71 -12.06 3.39 12.56
C THR A 71 -11.23 3.80 11.35
N LYS A 72 -9.93 3.49 11.32
CA LYS A 72 -9.06 3.85 10.20
C LYS A 72 -9.32 3.01 8.95
N LEU A 73 -9.72 1.76 9.11
CA LEU A 73 -10.18 0.97 7.97
C LEU A 73 -11.49 1.52 7.41
N MET A 74 -12.41 1.96 8.27
CA MET A 74 -13.64 2.63 7.84
C MET A 74 -13.37 3.93 7.10
N GLU A 75 -12.48 4.78 7.62
CA GLU A 75 -12.07 6.02 6.95
C GLU A 75 -11.47 5.71 5.57
N TYR A 76 -10.61 4.69 5.48
CA TYR A 76 -10.02 4.24 4.21
C TYR A 76 -11.11 3.80 3.22
N ILE A 77 -12.06 2.99 3.67
CA ILE A 77 -13.19 2.54 2.84
C ILE A 77 -14.01 3.71 2.33
N VAL A 78 -14.35 4.67 3.19
CA VAL A 78 -15.15 5.84 2.82
C VAL A 78 -14.39 6.71 1.82
N LEU A 79 -13.09 6.93 2.05
CA LEU A 79 -12.23 7.67 1.14
C LEU A 79 -12.16 7.05 -0.26
N THR A 80 -12.15 5.72 -0.33
CA THR A 80 -11.97 4.95 -1.58
C THR A 80 -13.28 4.53 -2.23
N ARG A 81 -14.44 4.82 -1.61
CA ARG A 81 -15.75 4.61 -2.23
C ARG A 81 -15.88 5.51 -3.44
N LYS A 82 -16.04 4.87 -4.59
CA LYS A 82 -16.42 5.53 -5.83
C LYS A 82 -17.87 5.99 -5.70
N ASP A 83 -18.10 7.19 -5.22
CA ASP A 83 -19.38 7.86 -5.48
C ASP A 83 -19.57 7.87 -6.99
N GLY A 84 -20.70 7.34 -7.48
CA GLY A 84 -20.98 7.12 -8.92
C GLY A 84 -20.96 8.37 -9.81
N GLU A 85 -20.53 9.52 -9.29
CA GLU A 85 -20.09 10.64 -10.10
C GLU A 85 -18.59 10.48 -10.41
N GLU A 86 -18.30 9.78 -11.51
CA GLU A 86 -17.17 10.18 -12.36
C GLU A 86 -17.44 11.60 -12.88
N SER A 87 -17.31 12.60 -12.00
CA SER A 87 -17.03 13.97 -12.39
C SER A 87 -15.59 13.97 -12.89
N TYR A 88 -15.40 13.49 -14.12
CA TYR A 88 -14.13 13.53 -14.85
C TYR A 88 -13.68 15.00 -14.95
N PRO A 89 -12.69 15.49 -14.17
CA PRO A 89 -12.30 16.89 -14.24
C PRO A 89 -11.40 17.06 -15.47
N SER A 90 -11.83 17.89 -16.40
CA SER A 90 -11.36 18.03 -17.79
C SER A 90 -9.93 18.55 -18.00
N SER A 91 -9.02 18.49 -17.00
CA SER A 91 -7.63 18.95 -17.17
C SER A 91 -6.58 18.05 -16.50
N LYS A 92 -5.60 17.62 -17.32
CA LYS A 92 -4.51 16.67 -17.01
C LYS A 92 -3.62 17.07 -15.82
N LYS A 93 -3.53 18.38 -15.49
CA LYS A 93 -2.62 18.94 -14.48
C LYS A 93 -3.26 19.07 -13.09
N LYS A 94 -4.58 19.28 -13.03
CA LYS A 94 -5.36 19.27 -11.78
C LYS A 94 -5.62 17.82 -11.31
N LYS A 95 -5.70 16.90 -12.27
CA LYS A 95 -5.80 15.43 -12.10
C LYS A 95 -4.73 14.84 -11.18
N ASN A 96 -3.46 15.23 -11.35
CA ASN A 96 -2.37 14.59 -10.62
C ASN A 96 -2.31 15.02 -9.15
N LYS A 97 -2.50 16.31 -8.83
CA LYS A 97 -2.30 16.80 -7.46
C LYS A 97 -3.40 16.36 -6.48
N GLU A 98 -4.64 16.24 -6.94
CA GLU A 98 -5.76 15.77 -6.12
C GLU A 98 -5.71 14.25 -5.92
N PHE A 99 -5.43 13.52 -7.00
CA PHE A 99 -5.20 12.08 -6.96
C PHE A 99 -4.01 11.70 -6.07
N GLU A 100 -2.86 12.39 -6.20
CA GLU A 100 -1.69 12.19 -5.34
C GLU A 100 -2.00 12.45 -3.86
N LYS A 101 -2.86 13.43 -3.56
CA LYS A 101 -3.28 13.70 -2.17
C LYS A 101 -4.15 12.58 -1.62
N ILE A 102 -5.13 12.12 -2.39
CA ILE A 102 -5.99 11.00 -2.01
C ILE A 102 -5.14 9.75 -1.78
N LYS A 103 -4.25 9.42 -2.72
CA LYS A 103 -3.33 8.28 -2.59
C LYS A 103 -2.43 8.36 -1.35
N LYS A 104 -1.89 9.54 -1.05
CA LYS A 104 -1.11 9.76 0.19
C LYS A 104 -1.95 9.54 1.44
N GLU A 105 -3.21 9.97 1.42
CA GLU A 105 -4.13 9.77 2.54
C GLU A 105 -4.53 8.30 2.69
N GLU A 106 -4.82 7.60 1.59
CA GLU A 106 -5.05 6.15 1.56
C GLU A 106 -3.88 5.38 2.18
N GLU A 107 -2.64 5.70 1.77
CA GLU A 107 -1.43 5.06 2.28
C GLU A 107 -1.22 5.32 3.78
N LYS A 108 -1.51 6.54 4.27
CA LYS A 108 -1.45 6.87 5.70
C LYS A 108 -2.48 6.08 6.50
N LEU A 109 -3.72 6.01 6.02
CA LEU A 109 -4.78 5.26 6.70
C LEU A 109 -4.41 3.78 6.79
N LEU A 110 -3.92 3.20 5.70
CA LEU A 110 -3.49 1.80 5.65
C LEU A 110 -2.26 1.55 6.53
N ASP A 111 -1.31 2.48 6.63
CA ASP A 111 -0.20 2.39 7.59
C ASP A 111 -0.70 2.32 9.03
N ILE A 112 -1.62 3.21 9.42
CA ILE A 112 -2.18 3.21 10.78
C ILE A 112 -2.96 1.91 11.02
N VAL A 113 -3.77 1.44 10.07
CA VAL A 113 -4.47 0.16 10.17
C VAL A 113 -3.48 -0.96 10.45
N VAL A 114 -2.42 -1.09 9.65
CA VAL A 114 -1.41 -2.14 9.82
C VAL A 114 -0.69 -2.03 11.16
N ARG A 115 -0.26 -0.82 11.57
CA ARG A 115 0.42 -0.59 12.85
C ARG A 115 -0.49 -0.82 14.07
N SER A 116 -1.81 -0.66 13.92
CA SER A 116 -2.78 -0.88 15.00
C SER A 116 -3.13 -2.35 15.24
N ILE A 117 -2.77 -3.25 14.33
CA ILE A 117 -3.02 -4.69 14.47
C ILE A 117 -2.00 -5.28 15.45
N ARG A 118 -2.48 -6.12 16.37
CA ARG A 118 -1.59 -6.93 17.20
C ARG A 118 -1.17 -8.19 16.49
N TYR A 119 0.12 -8.38 16.32
CA TYR A 119 0.71 -9.59 15.75
C TYR A 119 1.22 -10.52 16.86
N ARG A 120 0.99 -11.82 16.70
CA ARG A 120 1.49 -12.84 17.64
C ARG A 120 2.99 -13.05 17.50
N ASN A 121 3.49 -12.96 16.28
CA ASN A 121 4.84 -13.25 15.85
C ASN A 121 5.12 -12.53 14.52
N LYS A 122 6.38 -12.57 14.08
CA LYS A 122 6.82 -11.98 12.82
C LYS A 122 6.08 -12.64 11.65
N SER A 123 5.39 -11.85 10.84
CA SER A 123 4.67 -12.34 9.66
C SER A 123 5.62 -12.69 8.51
N ASP A 124 5.18 -13.63 7.67
CA ASP A 124 5.81 -13.90 6.39
C ASP A 124 5.63 -12.74 5.40
N TYR A 125 4.64 -11.88 5.62
CA TYR A 125 4.37 -10.69 4.83
C TYR A 125 5.14 -9.47 5.37
N ARG A 126 5.70 -8.68 4.46
CA ARG A 126 6.12 -7.29 4.74
C ARG A 126 4.91 -6.40 4.90
N LYS A 127 5.08 -5.21 5.48
CA LYS A 127 4.03 -4.19 5.59
C LYS A 127 3.30 -3.96 4.27
N ILE A 128 4.03 -3.77 3.17
CA ILE A 128 3.43 -3.59 1.84
C ILE A 128 2.55 -4.77 1.43
N GLY A 129 2.95 -6.00 1.77
CA GLY A 129 2.17 -7.20 1.51
C GLY A 129 0.89 -7.28 2.34
N ILE A 130 0.97 -6.90 3.62
CA ILE A 130 -0.19 -6.80 4.50
C ILE A 130 -1.17 -5.75 3.95
N ILE A 131 -0.66 -4.60 3.50
CA ILE A 131 -1.45 -3.54 2.85
C ILE A 131 -2.13 -4.09 1.59
N SER A 132 -1.41 -4.80 0.70
CA SER A 132 -2.01 -5.42 -0.48
C SER A 132 -3.16 -6.37 -0.11
N VAL A 133 -3.01 -7.17 0.95
CA VAL A 133 -4.09 -8.06 1.42
C VAL A 133 -5.31 -7.26 1.87
N ILE A 134 -5.11 -6.18 2.63
CA ILE A 134 -6.22 -5.29 3.07
C ILE A 134 -6.95 -4.72 1.86
N LYS A 135 -6.22 -4.15 0.90
CA LYS A 135 -6.79 -3.55 -0.31
C LYS A 135 -7.60 -4.54 -1.11
N VAL A 136 -7.05 -5.74 -1.39
CA VAL A 136 -7.77 -6.78 -2.16
C VAL A 136 -9.03 -7.23 -1.43
N ILE A 137 -9.00 -7.38 -0.10
CA ILE A 137 -10.22 -7.68 0.66
C ILE A 137 -11.21 -6.54 0.46
N CYS A 138 -10.83 -5.28 0.67
CA CYS A 138 -11.73 -4.13 0.51
C CYS A 138 -12.31 -4.01 -0.91
N GLU A 139 -11.50 -4.16 -1.95
CA GLU A 139 -11.91 -4.11 -3.36
C GLU A 139 -12.98 -5.14 -3.69
N HIS A 140 -12.78 -6.40 -3.30
CA HIS A 140 -13.72 -7.48 -3.60
C HIS A 140 -14.91 -7.56 -2.63
N TYR A 141 -14.80 -6.99 -1.42
CA TYR A 141 -15.78 -7.16 -0.34
C TYR A 141 -16.70 -5.96 -0.11
N ILE A 142 -16.24 -4.72 -0.39
CA ILE A 142 -16.88 -3.50 0.13
C ILE A 142 -17.49 -2.61 -0.98
N PHE A 143 -17.11 -2.82 -2.24
CA PHE A 143 -17.56 -2.02 -3.39
C PHE A 143 -18.43 -2.79 -4.39
N SER A 144 -19.09 -3.89 -4.01
CA SER A 144 -20.05 -4.56 -4.89
C SER A 144 -21.25 -3.66 -5.19
N GLU A 145 -21.73 -3.69 -6.44
CA GLU A 145 -22.68 -2.73 -7.04
C GLU A 145 -24.00 -2.56 -6.26
N ASP A 146 -24.38 -3.54 -5.44
CA ASP A 146 -25.67 -3.56 -4.75
C ASP A 146 -25.59 -3.18 -3.26
N ASN A 147 -24.42 -2.82 -2.72
CA ASN A 147 -24.19 -2.68 -1.27
C ASN A 147 -24.61 -3.92 -0.44
N GLU A 148 -24.96 -5.03 -1.09
CA GLU A 148 -25.17 -6.31 -0.45
C GLU A 148 -23.80 -6.93 -0.17
N PHE A 149 -23.49 -7.06 1.11
CA PHE A 149 -22.28 -7.70 1.64
C PHE A 149 -22.28 -9.20 1.35
N ILE A 150 -22.15 -9.60 0.08
CA ILE A 150 -22.07 -10.98 -0.35
C ILE A 150 -20.62 -11.44 -0.21
N LEU A 151 -20.33 -12.09 0.91
CA LEU A 151 -19.24 -13.06 0.93
C LEU A 151 -19.78 -14.37 0.38
N ASP A 152 -19.30 -14.75 -0.79
CA ASP A 152 -19.30 -16.13 -1.22
C ASP A 152 -17.91 -16.76 -0.96
N ASP A 153 -17.86 -18.08 -1.01
CA ASP A 153 -16.60 -18.83 -0.92
C ASP A 153 -15.63 -18.47 -2.08
N GLN A 154 -16.15 -17.88 -3.17
CA GLN A 154 -15.39 -17.47 -4.35
C GLN A 154 -14.44 -16.30 -4.06
N THR A 155 -14.83 -15.35 -3.21
CA THR A 155 -13.97 -14.21 -2.82
C THR A 155 -12.76 -14.66 -1.99
N GLU A 156 -12.98 -15.63 -1.10
CA GLU A 156 -11.90 -16.28 -0.36
C GLU A 156 -10.97 -17.06 -1.30
N GLU A 157 -11.52 -17.82 -2.25
CA GLU A 157 -10.75 -18.52 -3.28
C GLU A 157 -9.95 -17.55 -4.18
N ASN A 158 -10.49 -16.38 -4.52
CA ASN A 158 -9.80 -15.39 -5.34
C ASN A 158 -8.59 -14.77 -4.63
N LEU A 159 -8.73 -14.44 -3.35
CA LEU A 159 -7.63 -13.94 -2.51
C LEU A 159 -6.54 -15.01 -2.33
N LEU A 160 -6.93 -16.22 -1.96
CA LEU A 160 -6.01 -17.35 -1.78
C LEU A 160 -5.41 -17.83 -3.10
N GLY A 161 -6.10 -17.62 -4.22
CA GLY A 161 -5.67 -17.95 -5.58
C GLY A 161 -4.87 -16.84 -6.28
N ASN A 162 -4.70 -15.68 -5.66
CA ASN A 162 -3.96 -14.57 -6.26
C ASN A 162 -2.48 -14.95 -6.44
N LYS A 163 -2.08 -15.21 -7.70
CA LYS A 163 -0.74 -15.68 -8.05
C LYS A 163 0.36 -14.73 -7.61
N GLU A 164 0.10 -13.42 -7.65
CA GLU A 164 1.09 -12.41 -7.28
C GLU A 164 1.33 -12.41 -5.77
N LEU A 165 0.28 -12.43 -4.95
CA LEU A 165 0.40 -12.60 -3.49
C LEU A 165 1.03 -13.93 -3.12
N LEU A 166 0.70 -15.03 -3.80
CA LEU A 166 1.29 -16.34 -3.53
C LEU A 166 2.78 -16.39 -3.85
N THR A 167 3.20 -15.73 -4.94
CA THR A 167 4.58 -15.78 -5.43
C THR A 167 5.46 -14.75 -4.73
N TYR A 168 5.00 -13.50 -4.64
CA TYR A 168 5.79 -12.35 -4.21
C TYR A 168 5.39 -11.80 -2.85
N ARG A 169 4.26 -12.24 -2.28
CA ARG A 169 3.72 -11.76 -0.98
C ARG A 169 3.28 -10.30 -0.96
N TYR A 170 3.17 -9.64 -2.11
CA TYR A 170 2.55 -8.32 -2.27
C TYR A 170 2.06 -8.17 -3.72
N ILE A 171 1.25 -7.14 -3.97
CA ILE A 171 0.75 -6.78 -5.30
C ILE A 171 1.27 -5.39 -5.65
N ILE A 172 1.70 -5.21 -6.90
CA ILE A 172 1.88 -3.89 -7.52
C ILE A 172 0.59 -3.56 -8.26
N GLU A 173 -0.14 -2.54 -7.85
CA GLU A 173 -1.39 -2.15 -8.53
C GLU A 173 -1.13 -1.53 -9.91
N ASP A 174 -2.13 -1.50 -10.79
CA ASP A 174 -1.97 -0.98 -12.15
C ASP A 174 -1.64 0.52 -12.17
N ASP A 175 -2.24 1.30 -11.27
CA ASP A 175 -1.96 2.72 -11.10
C ASP A 175 -0.56 2.97 -10.52
N GLU A 176 -0.13 2.15 -9.56
CA GLU A 176 1.21 2.15 -9.01
C GLU A 176 2.24 1.79 -10.09
N LEU A 177 1.97 0.75 -10.88
CA LEU A 177 2.81 0.33 -12.00
C LEU A 177 2.93 1.45 -13.03
N ASP A 178 1.84 2.15 -13.32
CA ASP A 178 1.82 3.30 -14.23
C ASP A 178 2.66 4.46 -13.72
N ILE A 179 2.59 4.79 -12.43
CA ILE A 179 3.40 5.84 -11.79
C ILE A 179 4.88 5.48 -11.84
N ARG A 180 5.24 4.25 -11.43
CA ARG A 180 6.62 3.76 -11.47
C ARG A 180 7.17 3.76 -12.90
N PHE A 181 6.34 3.40 -13.88
CA PHE A 181 6.74 3.43 -15.29
C PHE A 181 6.94 4.85 -15.80
N ALA A 182 6.09 5.81 -15.41
CA ALA A 182 6.25 7.21 -15.79
C ALA A 182 7.59 7.78 -15.27
N LYS A 183 7.98 7.45 -14.03
CA LYS A 183 9.30 7.83 -13.48
C LYS A 183 10.46 7.16 -14.22
N PHE A 184 10.28 5.92 -14.63
CA PHE A 184 11.25 5.22 -15.47
C PHE A 184 11.40 5.90 -16.85
N GLU A 185 10.30 6.32 -17.47
CA GLU A 185 10.32 7.09 -18.73
C GLU A 185 11.03 8.44 -18.54
N GLU A 186 10.68 9.20 -17.51
CA GLU A 186 11.32 10.47 -17.16
C GLU A 186 12.82 10.30 -16.97
N TRP A 187 13.24 9.29 -16.20
CA TRP A 187 14.65 8.98 -16.01
C TRP A 187 15.36 8.70 -17.33
N LEU A 188 14.77 7.91 -18.24
CA LEU A 188 15.35 7.60 -19.56
C LEU A 188 15.51 8.85 -20.46
N GLU A 189 14.59 9.80 -20.35
CA GLU A 189 14.65 11.07 -21.07
C GLU A 189 15.72 12.00 -20.50
N GLU A 190 15.83 12.12 -19.18
CA GLU A 190 16.82 12.99 -18.49
C GLU A 190 18.27 12.64 -18.84
N ILE A 191 18.55 11.35 -18.96
CA ILE A 191 19.87 10.83 -19.31
C ILE A 191 20.15 10.85 -20.82
N GLU A 192 19.22 11.40 -21.62
CA GLU A 192 19.22 11.44 -23.09
C GLU A 192 19.56 10.07 -23.71
N LEU A 193 19.22 8.97 -23.03
CA LEU A 193 19.60 7.63 -23.49
C LEU A 193 18.65 7.16 -24.58
N VAL A 194 17.33 7.31 -24.36
CA VAL A 194 16.29 6.93 -25.32
C VAL A 194 14.94 7.59 -25.01
N THR A 195 14.19 7.99 -26.03
CA THR A 195 12.78 8.38 -25.89
C THR A 195 11.86 7.18 -26.16
N ILE A 196 10.87 6.96 -25.30
CA ILE A 196 9.87 5.89 -25.48
C ILE A 196 8.71 6.43 -26.30
N LYS A 197 8.34 5.71 -27.38
CA LYS A 197 7.25 6.09 -28.27
C LYS A 197 5.89 5.60 -27.76
N ASN A 198 5.83 4.39 -27.23
CA ASN A 198 4.65 3.85 -26.57
C ASN A 198 5.01 2.74 -25.58
N LYS A 199 4.12 2.55 -24.59
CA LYS A 199 4.11 1.39 -23.69
C LYS A 199 2.96 0.47 -24.06
N GLY A 200 3.27 -0.78 -24.40
CA GLY A 200 2.28 -1.81 -24.67
C GLY A 200 1.94 -2.61 -23.42
N TYR A 201 0.81 -3.32 -23.43
CA TYR A 201 0.44 -4.24 -22.34
C TYR A 201 1.55 -5.26 -22.02
N GLY A 202 2.21 -5.81 -23.05
CA GLY A 202 3.34 -6.71 -22.88
C GLY A 202 4.54 -6.06 -22.19
N THR A 203 4.80 -4.78 -22.48
CA THR A 203 5.86 -3.99 -21.84
C THR A 203 5.58 -3.80 -20.36
N MET A 204 4.36 -3.39 -20.01
CA MET A 204 3.92 -3.20 -18.62
C MET A 204 3.98 -4.50 -17.83
N ARG A 205 3.56 -5.63 -18.44
CA ARG A 205 3.68 -6.94 -17.82
C ARG A 205 5.13 -7.33 -17.53
N ASN A 206 6.03 -7.13 -18.48
CA ASN A 206 7.47 -7.40 -18.27
C ASN A 206 8.06 -6.44 -17.23
N PHE A 207 7.62 -5.17 -17.20
CA PHE A 207 8.04 -4.20 -16.21
C PHE A 207 7.63 -4.64 -14.79
N LYS A 208 6.37 -5.05 -14.62
CA LYS A 208 5.87 -5.61 -13.36
C LYS A 208 6.68 -6.82 -12.90
N GLU A 209 6.98 -7.73 -13.84
CA GLU A 209 7.80 -8.92 -13.58
C GLU A 209 9.20 -8.56 -13.06
N ILE A 210 9.87 -7.56 -13.64
CA ILE A 210 11.20 -7.14 -13.16
C ILE A 210 11.16 -6.37 -11.85
N LEU A 211 10.09 -5.60 -11.58
CA LEU A 211 9.93 -4.91 -10.30
C LEU A 211 9.80 -5.88 -9.13
N HIS A 212 9.19 -7.05 -9.34
CA HIS A 212 9.11 -8.11 -8.34
C HIS A 212 10.43 -8.82 -8.03
N LEU A 213 11.46 -8.61 -8.84
CA LEU A 213 12.79 -9.16 -8.54
C LEU A 213 13.50 -8.39 -7.43
N GLU A 214 13.12 -7.13 -7.20
CA GLU A 214 13.72 -6.25 -6.20
C GLU A 214 15.25 -6.25 -6.30
N GLU A 215 15.97 -6.56 -5.23
CA GLU A 215 17.44 -6.62 -5.22
C GLU A 215 18.00 -7.78 -6.08
N ASN A 216 17.23 -8.86 -6.27
CA ASN A 216 17.64 -10.00 -7.09
C ASN A 216 17.66 -9.67 -8.60
N ILE A 217 17.22 -8.47 -9.00
CA ILE A 217 17.32 -7.99 -10.38
C ILE A 217 18.78 -7.91 -10.86
N ALA A 218 19.72 -7.73 -9.93
CA ALA A 218 21.15 -7.68 -10.21
C ALA A 218 21.79 -9.06 -10.41
N GLU A 219 21.07 -10.15 -10.14
CA GLU A 219 21.58 -11.50 -10.35
C GLU A 219 21.60 -11.86 -11.84
N GLU A 220 22.70 -12.48 -12.29
CA GLU A 220 22.92 -12.81 -13.71
C GLU A 220 21.80 -13.72 -14.27
N GLU A 221 21.23 -14.60 -13.46
CA GLU A 221 20.12 -15.47 -13.86
C GLU A 221 18.85 -14.69 -14.25
N ASN A 222 18.68 -13.48 -13.72
CA ASN A 222 17.53 -12.63 -14.00
C ASN A 222 17.79 -11.70 -15.19
N ARG A 223 19.03 -11.55 -15.66
CA ARG A 223 19.43 -10.63 -16.74
C ARG A 223 18.61 -10.79 -18.02
N GLU A 224 18.22 -12.02 -18.36
CA GLU A 224 17.38 -12.29 -19.53
C GLU A 224 15.95 -11.73 -19.39
N LYS A 225 15.39 -11.63 -18.18
CA LYS A 225 14.09 -10.98 -17.94
C LYS A 225 14.18 -9.48 -18.20
N ILE A 226 15.26 -8.82 -17.80
CA ILE A 226 15.49 -7.39 -18.07
C ILE A 226 15.68 -7.18 -19.57
N LYS A 227 16.47 -8.02 -20.25
CA LYS A 227 16.61 -7.96 -21.72
C LYS A 227 15.27 -8.13 -22.43
N LYS A 228 14.41 -9.02 -21.95
CA LYS A 228 13.06 -9.21 -22.49
C LYS A 228 12.20 -7.95 -22.28
N PHE A 229 12.26 -7.33 -21.11
CA PHE A 229 11.61 -6.04 -20.85
C PHE A 229 12.11 -4.95 -21.81
N GLN A 230 13.43 -4.75 -21.87
CA GLN A 230 14.09 -3.78 -22.75
C GLN A 230 13.71 -3.96 -24.22
N LYS A 231 13.66 -5.22 -24.71
CA LYS A 231 13.20 -5.54 -26.07
C LYS A 231 11.74 -5.23 -26.32
N SER A 232 10.92 -5.25 -25.29
CA SER A 232 9.48 -4.99 -25.39
C SER A 232 9.12 -3.51 -25.41
N ILE A 233 10.09 -2.61 -25.19
CA ILE A 233 9.87 -1.16 -25.28
C ILE A 233 9.90 -0.73 -26.75
N THR A 234 8.91 0.08 -27.15
CA THR A 234 8.94 0.73 -28.46
C THR A 234 9.66 2.06 -28.34
N TYR A 235 10.89 2.10 -28.84
CA TYR A 235 11.72 3.30 -28.83
C TYR A 235 11.40 4.25 -30.00
N GLN A 236 11.56 5.54 -29.77
CA GLN A 236 11.50 6.54 -30.83
C GLN A 236 12.81 6.54 -31.62
N TRP A 237 12.69 6.51 -32.95
CA TRP A 237 13.84 6.48 -33.85
C TRP A 237 14.34 7.91 -34.12
N TRP A 238 15.52 8.24 -33.61
CA TRP A 238 16.24 9.50 -33.89
C TRP A 238 17.72 9.21 -34.13
N ASP A 239 18.34 9.93 -35.06
CA ASP A 239 19.77 9.82 -35.38
C ASP A 239 20.70 10.27 -34.23
N GLY A 240 20.15 10.82 -33.15
CA GLY A 240 20.86 11.31 -31.95
C GLY A 240 20.81 10.42 -30.71
N ASN A 241 20.17 9.24 -30.75
CA ASN A 241 20.15 8.34 -29.59
C ASN A 241 21.57 7.84 -29.27
N LYS A 242 21.96 7.89 -27.98
CA LYS A 242 23.27 7.37 -27.53
C LYS A 242 23.45 5.88 -27.87
N TYR A 243 22.35 5.13 -27.88
CA TYR A 243 22.34 3.73 -28.29
C TYR A 243 21.63 3.57 -29.63
N PRO A 244 22.35 3.20 -30.71
CA PRO A 244 21.74 2.95 -32.02
C PRO A 244 20.75 1.77 -32.02
N LYS A 245 20.91 0.82 -31.08
CA LYS A 245 20.01 -0.33 -30.89
C LYS A 245 19.69 -0.51 -29.39
N PRO A 246 18.85 0.36 -28.80
CA PRO A 246 18.57 0.32 -27.38
C PRO A 246 18.04 -1.04 -26.93
N TRP A 247 17.24 -1.73 -27.74
CA TRP A 247 16.67 -3.03 -27.43
C TRP A 247 17.67 -4.20 -27.30
N MET A 248 18.95 -4.04 -27.66
CA MET A 248 19.99 -5.09 -27.51
C MET A 248 21.25 -4.59 -26.82
N ASN A 249 21.22 -3.39 -26.24
CA ASN A 249 22.43 -2.79 -25.70
C ASN A 249 22.64 -3.25 -24.26
N ASP A 250 23.73 -3.98 -24.01
CA ASP A 250 24.06 -4.51 -22.69
C ASP A 250 24.38 -3.39 -21.67
N ASP A 251 25.04 -2.30 -22.06
CA ASP A 251 25.31 -1.15 -21.18
C ASP A 251 24.01 -0.46 -20.73
N LEU A 252 23.00 -0.39 -21.60
CA LEU A 252 21.66 0.08 -21.22
C LEU A 252 20.97 -0.91 -20.27
N THR A 253 21.12 -2.22 -20.48
CA THR A 253 20.60 -3.24 -19.56
C THR A 253 21.16 -3.02 -18.15
N ASP A 254 22.48 -2.84 -18.05
CA ASP A 254 23.18 -2.70 -16.77
C ASP A 254 22.76 -1.40 -16.06
N LYS A 255 22.57 -0.30 -16.80
CA LYS A 255 22.03 0.95 -16.25
C LYS A 255 20.60 0.84 -15.76
N ILE A 256 19.75 0.09 -16.47
CA ILE A 256 18.37 -0.16 -16.03
C ILE A 256 18.38 -0.94 -14.71
N ILE A 257 19.23 -1.97 -14.59
CA ILE A 257 19.41 -2.76 -13.36
C ILE A 257 19.87 -1.85 -12.23
N GLU A 258 20.96 -1.11 -12.44
CA GLU A 258 21.52 -0.18 -11.44
C GLU A 258 20.46 0.81 -10.96
N LYS A 259 19.71 1.40 -11.89
CA LYS A 259 18.68 2.40 -11.53
C LYS A 259 17.50 1.81 -10.77
N ILE A 260 17.05 0.61 -11.15
CA ILE A 260 15.96 -0.06 -10.44
C ILE A 260 16.41 -0.39 -9.01
N VAL A 261 17.63 -0.86 -8.80
CA VAL A 261 18.15 -1.12 -7.45
C VAL A 261 18.27 0.19 -6.65
N GLU A 262 18.88 1.23 -7.23
CA GLU A 262 19.06 2.54 -6.60
C GLU A 262 17.74 3.15 -6.13
N THR A 263 16.70 3.07 -6.98
CA THR A 263 15.38 3.67 -6.73
C THR A 263 14.40 2.71 -6.05
N LYS A 264 14.85 1.50 -5.68
CA LYS A 264 14.00 0.40 -5.18
C LYS A 264 12.79 0.13 -6.08
N GLY A 265 12.98 0.22 -7.39
CA GLY A 265 11.93 0.06 -8.41
C GLY A 265 11.05 1.30 -8.56
N PHE A 266 11.65 2.49 -8.52
CA PHE A 266 10.98 3.78 -8.65
C PHE A 266 9.89 4.03 -7.60
N VAL A 267 10.07 3.45 -6.41
CA VAL A 267 9.21 3.71 -5.25
C VAL A 267 9.41 5.16 -4.82
N GLU A 268 8.32 5.83 -4.49
CA GLU A 268 8.41 7.14 -3.86
C GLU A 268 8.83 6.94 -2.39
N GLU A 269 10.08 7.24 -2.04
CA GLU A 269 10.49 7.27 -0.63
C GLU A 269 9.73 8.39 0.06
N GLN A 270 8.79 8.04 0.92
CA GLN A 270 8.21 9.01 1.84
C GLN A 270 9.28 9.29 2.90
N SER A 271 9.77 10.53 2.95
CA SER A 271 10.44 11.04 4.13
C SER A 271 9.58 10.72 5.34
N ASP A 272 10.15 10.21 6.42
CA ASP A 272 9.50 10.06 7.71
C ASP A 272 8.81 11.37 8.09
N VAL A 273 7.55 11.53 7.69
CA VAL A 273 6.59 12.42 8.32
C VAL A 273 6.15 11.57 9.50
N GLY A 274 6.93 11.56 10.59
CA GLY A 274 7.11 12.74 11.41
C GLY A 274 5.98 12.65 12.41
N GLU A 275 6.33 12.29 13.65
CA GLU A 275 5.48 12.17 14.84
C GLU A 275 4.01 11.96 14.53
N LEU A 276 3.53 10.73 14.75
CA LEU A 276 2.10 10.44 14.89
C LEU A 276 1.46 11.60 15.64
N GLU A 277 0.80 12.50 14.92
CA GLU A 277 -0.10 13.47 15.52
C GLU A 277 -1.19 12.60 16.12
N SER A 278 -0.96 12.28 17.39
CA SER A 278 -1.95 11.90 18.35
C SER A 278 -3.13 12.83 18.11
N SER A 279 -4.19 12.32 17.49
CA SER A 279 -5.49 12.98 17.57
C SER A 279 -6.05 12.98 19.00
N ASP A 280 -5.26 12.54 20.00
CA ASP A 280 -5.60 12.55 21.42
C ASP A 280 -5.12 13.84 22.12
N ASP A 281 -5.14 14.99 21.44
CA ASP A 281 -5.24 16.29 22.12
C ASP A 281 -6.68 16.57 22.63
N VAL A 282 -7.50 15.52 22.75
CA VAL A 282 -8.63 15.47 23.68
C VAL A 282 -8.14 14.79 24.95
N ARG A 283 -7.50 15.61 25.78
CA ARG A 283 -7.43 15.49 27.24
C ARG A 283 -8.53 14.57 27.76
N GLU A 284 -8.14 13.51 28.48
CA GLU A 284 -9.04 12.56 29.16
C GLU A 284 -10.35 13.23 29.60
N SER A 285 -11.36 13.10 28.75
CA SER A 285 -12.73 13.41 29.09
C SER A 285 -13.55 12.25 28.53
N ASN A 286 -14.32 11.64 29.42
CA ASN A 286 -15.34 10.64 29.07
C ASN A 286 -16.40 11.29 28.16
N SER A 287 -16.11 11.52 26.89
CA SER A 287 -17.05 12.06 25.91
C SER A 287 -17.14 11.15 24.70
N ASN A 288 -18.37 10.94 24.25
CA ASN A 288 -18.79 10.17 23.06
C ASN A 288 -18.29 10.77 21.73
N GLU A 289 -17.19 11.52 21.70
CA GLU A 289 -16.75 12.31 20.53
C GLU A 289 -16.33 11.44 19.34
N GLY A 290 -15.71 10.28 19.58
CA GLY A 290 -15.41 9.37 18.48
C GLY A 290 -16.64 8.61 17.95
N ASP A 291 -17.71 8.49 18.75
CA ASP A 291 -19.01 8.01 18.27
C ASP A 291 -19.72 9.09 17.46
N GLU A 292 -19.62 10.36 17.86
CA GLU A 292 -20.12 11.50 17.07
C GLU A 292 -19.38 11.66 15.75
N HIS A 293 -18.07 11.44 15.70
CA HIS A 293 -17.31 11.47 14.44
C HIS A 293 -17.77 10.36 13.48
N ILE A 294 -17.94 9.15 14.00
CA ILE A 294 -18.47 8.00 13.24
C ILE A 294 -19.93 8.26 12.82
N GLU A 295 -20.79 8.76 13.70
CA GLU A 295 -22.17 9.16 13.37
C GLU A 295 -22.22 10.29 12.35
N ARG A 296 -21.29 11.25 12.39
CA ARG A 296 -21.22 12.36 11.44
C ARG A 296 -20.75 11.92 10.05
N ILE A 297 -19.86 10.94 9.99
CA ILE A 297 -19.58 10.22 8.74
C ILE A 297 -20.88 9.59 8.23
N TYR A 298 -21.68 8.96 9.08
CA TYR A 298 -22.94 8.35 8.65
C TYR A 298 -24.08 9.33 8.32
N ARG A 299 -24.19 10.50 8.98
CA ARG A 299 -25.28 11.48 8.76
C ARG A 299 -25.17 12.27 7.45
N ASN A 300 -24.00 12.25 6.82
CA ASN A 300 -23.78 12.86 5.50
C ASN A 300 -24.01 11.88 4.34
N TYR A 301 -24.51 10.67 4.63
CA TYR A 301 -24.92 9.62 3.70
C TYR A 301 -26.22 8.94 4.17
#